data_AF-A0A5J4S8I5-F1
#
_entry.id   AF-A0A5J4S8I5-F1
#
_cell.length_a   1.000
_cell.length_b   1.000
_cell.length_c   1.000
_cell.angle_alpha   90.00
_cell.angle_beta   90.00
_cell.angle_gamma   90.00
#
_symmetry.space_group_name_H-M   'P 1'
#
loop_
_entity.id
_entity.type
_entity.pdbx_description
1 polymer ?
#
loop_
_entity_poly.entity_id
_entity_poly.type
_entity_poly.pdbx_seq_one_letter_code
_entity_poly.pdbx_strand_id
1 'polypeptide(L)'
;MAKDINKDKFSEGTKLKLEIFAECFREWLPVFIHNPYIKDLFVYDFFAGSGKDAEGTLGSPLILLNEARGDNRKYCEQVLKNNKKVCFAFNEKEKPKYDTLVSNVKDFMVTCKENNCKTINCKYMI
;
A
#
# COMPACT_ATOMS: atom_id res chain seq x y z
N MET A 1 -1.69 5.74 27.22
CA MET A 1 -1.42 4.94 26.01
C MET A 1 -2.45 5.33 24.97
N ALA A 2 -2.05 5.61 23.72
CA ALA A 2 -3.01 5.86 22.66
C ALA A 2 -3.86 4.59 22.40
N LYS A 3 -5.14 4.76 22.11
CA LYS A 3 -6.04 3.63 21.81
C LYS A 3 -5.57 2.89 20.57
N ASP A 4 -5.49 1.57 20.64
CA ASP A 4 -5.22 0.71 19.49
C ASP A 4 -6.48 0.58 18.63
N ILE A 5 -6.59 1.41 17.59
CA ILE A 5 -7.74 1.40 16.68
C ILE A 5 -7.79 0.17 15.75
N ASN A 6 -6.73 -0.63 15.67
CA ASN A 6 -6.67 -1.79 14.77
C ASN A 6 -7.34 -3.03 15.36
N LYS A 7 -7.60 -3.03 16.68
CA LYS A 7 -8.26 -4.12 17.40
C LYS A 7 -9.78 -4.03 17.38
N ASP A 8 -10.31 -2.90 16.95
CA ASP A 8 -11.74 -2.66 16.78
C ASP A 8 -12.04 -2.46 15.29
N LYS A 9 -13.31 -2.55 14.91
CA LYS A 9 -13.80 -2.03 13.63
C LYS A 9 -13.43 -0.54 13.50
N PHE A 10 -12.93 -0.12 12.34
CA PHE A 10 -12.68 1.28 12.07
C PHE A 10 -13.97 2.11 12.16
N SER A 11 -13.85 3.27 12.83
CA SER A 11 -14.92 4.26 12.87
C SER A 11 -15.21 4.84 11.49
N GLU A 12 -16.39 5.42 11.29
CA GLU A 12 -16.73 6.11 10.03
C GLU A 12 -15.74 7.25 9.71
N GLY A 13 -15.28 7.99 10.72
CA GLY A 13 -14.25 9.01 10.53
C GLY A 13 -12.91 8.43 10.06
N THR A 14 -12.54 7.24 10.55
CA THR A 14 -11.35 6.52 10.09
C THR A 14 -11.51 6.05 8.64
N LYS A 15 -12.67 5.50 8.29
CA LYS A 15 -12.95 5.04 6.92
C LYS A 15 -12.92 6.20 5.93
N LEU A 16 -13.59 7.31 6.25
CA LEU A 16 -13.57 8.52 5.42
C LEU A 16 -12.15 9.06 5.24
N LYS A 17 -11.35 9.09 6.32
CA LYS A 17 -9.93 9.47 6.23
C LYS A 17 -9.16 8.56 5.25
N LEU A 18 -9.36 7.24 5.34
CA LEU A 18 -8.68 6.26 4.50
C LEU A 18 -9.13 6.34 3.03
N GLU A 19 -10.41 6.65 2.78
CA GLU A 19 -10.96 6.91 1.45
C GLU A 19 -10.30 8.15 0.81
N ILE A 20 -10.31 9.29 1.51
CA ILE A 20 -9.64 10.52 1.03
C ILE A 20 -8.15 10.27 0.77
N PHE A 21 -7.50 9.52 1.66
CA PHE A 21 -6.10 9.14 1.50
C PHE A 21 -5.85 8.29 0.24
N ALA A 22 -6.74 7.32 -0.03
CA ALA A 22 -6.67 6.49 -1.23
C ALA A 22 -6.85 7.32 -2.51
N GLU A 23 -7.85 8.21 -2.55
CA GLU A 23 -8.12 9.09 -3.68
C GLU A 23 -6.93 10.01 -3.97
N CYS A 24 -6.36 10.63 -2.93
CA CYS A 24 -5.18 11.49 -3.07
C CYS A 24 -4.00 10.72 -3.67
N PHE A 25 -3.70 9.52 -3.16
CA PHE A 25 -2.59 8.72 -3.66
C PHE A 25 -2.83 8.21 -5.10
N ARG A 26 -4.06 7.82 -5.43
CA ARG A 26 -4.47 7.38 -6.77
C ARG A 26 -4.22 8.45 -7.82
N GLU A 27 -4.48 9.71 -7.50
CA GLU A 27 -4.24 10.83 -8.40
C GLU A 27 -2.75 11.23 -8.47
N TRP A 28 -2.01 11.08 -7.37
CA TRP A 28 -0.60 11.48 -7.31
C TRP A 28 0.34 10.48 -7.99
N LEU A 29 0.14 9.17 -7.79
CA LEU A 29 1.04 8.14 -8.32
C LEU A 29 1.31 8.28 -9.83
N PRO A 30 0.30 8.45 -10.71
CA PRO A 30 0.48 8.66 -12.15
C PRO A 30 1.43 9.81 -12.49
N VAL A 31 1.39 10.90 -11.72
CA VAL A 31 2.23 12.08 -11.95
C VAL A 31 3.71 11.71 -11.83
N PHE A 32 4.06 10.89 -10.84
CA PHE A 32 5.44 10.48 -10.60
C PHE A 32 5.90 9.40 -11.60
N ILE A 33 5.08 8.38 -11.87
CA ILE A 33 5.49 7.25 -12.72
C ILE A 33 5.56 7.61 -14.22
N HIS A 34 4.86 8.66 -14.64
CA HIS A 34 4.95 9.19 -16.01
C HIS A 34 6.01 10.28 -16.17
N ASN A 35 6.53 10.85 -15.08
CA ASN A 35 7.58 11.86 -15.17
C ASN A 35 8.90 11.21 -15.63
N PRO A 36 9.47 11.59 -16.79
CA PRO A 36 10.69 10.97 -17.31
C PRO A 36 11.92 11.21 -16.41
N TYR A 37 11.93 12.29 -15.61
CA TYR A 37 13.04 12.67 -14.74
C TYR A 37 13.04 11.95 -13.39
N ILE A 38 11.94 11.28 -13.02
CA ILE A 38 11.83 10.56 -11.75
C ILE A 38 12.06 9.08 -12.00
N LYS A 39 13.15 8.52 -11.50
CA LYS A 39 13.49 7.10 -11.70
C LYS A 39 12.94 6.20 -10.60
N ASP A 40 13.15 6.62 -9.36
CA ASP A 40 12.80 5.89 -8.15
C ASP A 40 11.81 6.73 -7.34
N LEU A 41 10.71 6.10 -6.91
CA LEU A 41 9.70 6.70 -6.05
C LEU A 41 9.72 5.99 -4.70
N PHE A 42 9.77 6.75 -3.62
CA PHE A 42 9.74 6.23 -2.26
C PHE A 42 8.46 6.72 -1.56
N VAL A 43 7.68 5.78 -1.03
CA VAL A 43 6.41 6.04 -0.35
C VAL A 43 6.53 5.55 1.08
N TYR A 44 6.39 6.47 2.03
CA TYR A 44 6.54 6.19 3.46
C TYR A 44 5.18 6.28 4.16
N ASP A 45 4.81 5.23 4.87
CA ASP A 45 3.74 5.28 5.87
C ASP A 45 4.37 5.20 7.26
N PHE A 46 4.45 6.35 7.94
CA PHE A 46 5.11 6.45 9.23
C PHE A 46 4.31 5.81 10.38
N PHE A 47 3.02 5.59 10.18
CA PHE A 47 2.09 5.11 11.21
C PHE A 47 1.16 4.04 10.62
N ALA A 48 1.77 2.98 10.09
CA ALA A 48 1.09 1.97 9.28
C ALA A 48 0.09 1.10 10.08
N GLY A 49 0.22 1.04 11.40
CA GLY A 49 -0.59 0.15 12.22
C GLY A 49 -0.30 -1.32 11.91
N SER A 50 -1.28 -2.18 12.15
CA SER A 50 -1.23 -3.59 11.73
C SER A 50 -1.60 -3.83 10.25
N GLY A 51 -1.92 -2.76 9.51
CA GLY A 51 -2.37 -2.80 8.12
C GLY A 51 -3.84 -3.14 7.88
N LYS A 52 -4.59 -3.63 8.88
CA LYS A 52 -6.04 -3.84 8.83
C LYS A 52 -6.70 -3.52 10.18
N ASP A 53 -8.01 -3.44 10.19
CA ASP A 53 -8.81 -3.48 11.43
C ASP A 53 -9.21 -4.93 11.80
N ALA A 54 -9.98 -5.09 12.87
CA ALA A 54 -10.42 -6.40 13.35
C ALA A 54 -11.44 -7.11 12.43
N GLU A 55 -12.11 -6.37 11.54
CA GLU A 55 -13.03 -6.92 10.54
C GLU A 55 -12.35 -7.17 9.19
N GLY A 56 -11.05 -6.88 9.08
CA GLY A 56 -10.29 -7.03 7.84
C GLY A 56 -10.36 -5.81 6.91
N THR A 57 -10.97 -4.70 7.34
CA THR A 57 -10.95 -3.44 6.61
C THR A 57 -9.50 -3.00 6.41
N LEU A 58 -9.14 -2.66 5.17
CA LEU A 58 -7.76 -2.28 4.84
C LEU A 58 -7.38 -0.95 5.51
N GLY A 59 -6.20 -0.92 6.11
CA GLY A 59 -5.54 0.30 6.55
C GLY A 59 -4.65 0.92 5.47
N SER A 60 -4.02 2.04 5.80
CA SER A 60 -3.17 2.82 4.88
C SER A 60 -2.07 2.03 4.14
N PRO A 61 -1.28 1.12 4.76
CA PRO A 61 -0.23 0.42 4.01
C PRO A 61 -0.78 -0.49 2.92
N LEU A 62 -1.90 -1.18 3.18
CA LEU A 62 -2.52 -2.06 2.20
C LEU A 62 -3.32 -1.29 1.15
N ILE A 63 -3.91 -0.16 1.53
CA ILE A 63 -4.53 0.77 0.59
C ILE A 63 -3.48 1.29 -0.40
N LEU A 64 -2.31 1.74 0.07
CA LEU A 64 -1.22 2.18 -0.79
C LEU A 64 -0.81 1.11 -1.81
N LEU A 65 -0.65 -0.14 -1.38
CA LEU A 65 -0.33 -1.24 -2.29
C LEU A 65 -1.46 -1.52 -3.29
N ASN A 66 -2.72 -1.48 -2.85
CA ASN A 66 -3.88 -1.71 -3.70
C ASN A 66 -4.04 -0.62 -4.77
N GLU A 67 -3.92 0.63 -4.37
CA GLU A 67 -3.95 1.78 -5.29
C GLU A 67 -2.74 1.79 -6.22
N ALA A 68 -1.55 1.39 -5.73
CA ALA A 68 -0.35 1.29 -6.55
C ALA A 68 -0.39 0.16 -7.57
N ARG A 69 -1.13 -0.91 -7.28
CA ARG A 69 -1.49 -1.90 -8.30
C ARG A 69 -2.41 -1.23 -9.33
N GLY A 70 -3.45 -0.55 -8.86
CA GLY A 70 -4.51 0.04 -9.68
C GLY A 70 -5.42 -1.02 -10.30
N ASP A 71 -6.54 -0.56 -10.85
CA ASP A 71 -7.51 -1.44 -11.53
C ASP A 71 -6.84 -2.19 -12.67
N ASN A 72 -7.10 -3.50 -12.74
CA ASN A 72 -6.50 -4.41 -13.73
C ASN A 72 -4.96 -4.34 -13.81
N ARG A 73 -4.30 -3.80 -12.77
CA ARG A 73 -2.84 -3.61 -12.67
C ARG A 73 -2.27 -2.56 -13.62
N LYS A 74 -3.08 -1.58 -14.03
CA LYS A 74 -2.69 -0.50 -14.95
C LYS A 74 -1.37 0.20 -14.56
N TYR A 75 -1.15 0.42 -13.26
CA TYR A 75 0.06 1.11 -12.79
C TYR A 75 1.27 0.19 -12.71
N CYS A 76 1.09 -1.11 -12.46
CA CYS A 76 2.18 -2.08 -12.59
C CYS A 76 2.77 -2.08 -14.00
N GLU A 77 1.91 -2.09 -15.02
CA GLU A 77 2.32 -2.06 -16.43
C GLU A 77 3.06 -0.76 -16.79
N GLN A 78 2.56 0.38 -16.31
CA GLN A 78 3.19 1.69 -16.52
C GLN A 78 4.56 1.81 -15.86
N VAL A 79 4.70 1.35 -14.61
CA VAL A 79 5.97 1.33 -13.89
C VAL A 79 7.01 0.48 -14.64
N LEU A 80 6.61 -0.68 -15.16
CA LEU A 80 7.48 -1.53 -15.98
C LEU A 80 7.87 -0.87 -17.29
N LYS A 81 6.89 -0.37 -18.05
CA LYS A 81 7.09 0.27 -19.34
C LYS A 81 8.04 1.47 -19.23
N ASN A 82 7.88 2.26 -18.18
CA ASN A 82 8.67 3.47 -17.96
C ASN A 82 9.97 3.20 -17.16
N ASN A 83 10.30 1.93 -16.91
CA ASN A 83 11.45 1.46 -16.15
C ASN A 83 11.61 2.19 -14.80
N LYS A 84 10.50 2.37 -14.09
CA LYS A 84 10.46 2.98 -12.77
C LYS A 84 10.65 1.93 -11.69
N LYS A 85 10.99 2.40 -10.49
CA LYS A 85 11.02 1.61 -9.26
C LYS A 85 10.19 2.33 -8.21
N VAL A 86 9.34 1.59 -7.50
CA VAL A 86 8.54 2.15 -6.41
C VAL A 86 8.83 1.36 -5.14
N CYS A 87 9.29 2.05 -4.11
CA CYS A 87 9.65 1.46 -2.82
C CYS A 87 8.66 1.96 -1.77
N PHE A 88 8.00 1.04 -1.08
CA PHE A 88 7.19 1.33 0.10
C PHE A 88 8.01 1.07 1.35
N ALA A 89 7.81 1.90 2.38
CA ALA A 89 8.35 1.68 3.70
C ALA A 89 7.24 1.93 4.72
N PHE A 90 6.86 0.87 5.45
CA PHE A 90 5.79 0.91 6.42
C PHE A 90 6.37 0.80 7.83
N ASN A 91 6.20 1.84 8.62
CA ASN A 91 6.71 1.94 9.96
C ASN A 91 5.61 1.66 11.00
N GLU A 92 5.91 0.79 11.95
CA GLU A 92 5.08 0.52 13.11
C GLU A 92 5.98 0.30 14.32
N LYS A 93 5.71 1.04 15.40
CA LYS A 93 6.55 1.07 16.59
C LYS A 93 6.32 -0.14 17.48
N GLU A 94 5.07 -0.57 17.62
CA GLU A 94 4.68 -1.61 18.56
C GLU A 94 4.91 -2.99 17.95
N LYS A 95 5.86 -3.77 18.50
CA LYS A 95 6.31 -5.05 17.94
C LYS A 95 5.17 -6.03 17.57
N PRO A 96 4.13 -6.25 18.41
CA PRO A 96 3.04 -7.14 18.03
C PRO A 96 2.24 -6.65 16.81
N LYS A 97 2.06 -5.33 16.68
CA LYS A 97 1.41 -4.73 15.51
C LYS A 97 2.29 -4.83 14.28
N TYR A 98 3.59 -4.56 14.44
CA TYR A 98 4.58 -4.71 13.38
C TYR A 98 4.58 -6.13 12.81
N ASP A 99 4.55 -7.16 13.66
CA ASP A 99 4.50 -8.55 13.19
C ASP A 99 3.23 -8.85 12.39
N THR A 100 2.10 -8.30 12.84
CA THR A 100 0.82 -8.40 12.14
C THR A 100 0.86 -7.66 10.79
N LEU A 101 1.47 -6.47 10.76
CA LEU A 101 1.69 -5.68 9.55
C LEU A 101 2.52 -6.46 8.53
N VAL A 102 3.65 -7.03 8.95
CA VAL A 102 4.52 -7.85 8.10
C VAL A 102 3.76 -9.03 7.51
N SER A 103 2.96 -9.74 8.32
CA SER A 103 2.12 -10.84 7.82
C SER A 103 1.12 -10.35 6.78
N ASN A 104 0.34 -9.31 7.10
CA ASN A 104 -0.68 -8.77 6.22
C ASN A 104 -0.12 -8.26 4.88
N VAL A 105 1.03 -7.61 4.91
CA VAL A 105 1.74 -7.14 3.71
C VAL A 105 2.25 -8.32 2.89
N LYS A 106 2.84 -9.34 3.53
CA LYS A 106 3.29 -10.55 2.86
C LYS A 106 2.13 -11.26 2.18
N ASP A 107 1.03 -11.45 2.88
CA ASP A 107 -0.18 -12.10 2.36
C ASP A 107 -0.73 -11.34 1.16
N PHE A 108 -0.83 -10.01 1.26
CA PHE A 108 -1.21 -9.16 0.12
C PHE A 108 -0.31 -9.40 -1.10
N MET A 109 1.01 -9.45 -0.90
CA MET A 109 1.96 -9.62 -2.00
C MET A 109 1.90 -11.02 -2.63
N VAL A 110 1.66 -12.07 -1.84
CA VAL A 110 1.43 -13.44 -2.33
C VAL A 110 0.17 -13.46 -3.19
N THR A 111 -0.95 -13.00 -2.64
CA THR A 111 -2.24 -12.92 -3.35
C THR A 111 -2.14 -12.05 -4.61
N CYS A 112 -1.39 -10.95 -4.57
CA CYS A 112 -1.18 -10.10 -5.73
C CYS A 112 -0.42 -10.81 -6.86
N LYS A 113 0.55 -11.66 -6.53
CA LYS A 113 1.32 -12.43 -7.52
C LYS A 113 0.51 -13.57 -8.12
N GLU A 114 -0.25 -14.29 -7.29
CA GLU A 114 -1.08 -15.41 -7.72
C GLU A 114 -2.23 -14.98 -8.64
N ASN A 115 -2.76 -13.77 -8.44
CA ASN A 115 -3.86 -13.22 -9.25
C ASN A 115 -3.40 -12.71 -10.62
N ASN A 116 -3.10 -13.66 -11.52
CA ASN A 116 -2.79 -13.45 -12.92
C ASN A 116 -1.55 -12.59 -13.21
N CYS A 117 -0.71 -12.25 -12.22
CA CYS A 117 0.45 -11.37 -12.41
C CYS A 117 1.44 -11.97 -13.42
N LYS A 118 1.45 -11.42 -14.64
CA LYS A 118 2.32 -11.88 -15.73
C LYS A 118 3.75 -11.34 -15.60
N THR A 119 3.98 -10.48 -14.62
CA THR A 119 5.24 -9.78 -14.46
C THR A 119 6.24 -10.64 -13.69
N ILE A 120 7.23 -11.17 -14.39
CA ILE A 120 8.34 -11.94 -13.80
C ILE A 120 9.15 -11.06 -12.82
N ASN A 121 9.29 -9.76 -13.13
CA ASN A 121 10.07 -8.80 -12.33
C ASN A 121 9.18 -7.68 -11.76
N CYS A 122 8.53 -7.92 -10.61
CA CYS A 122 7.81 -6.87 -9.90
C CYS A 122 8.76 -5.71 -9.54
N LYS A 123 8.39 -4.47 -9.90
CA LYS A 123 9.16 -3.24 -9.63
C LYS A 123 8.72 -2.51 -8.35
N TYR A 124 7.76 -3.09 -7.64
CA TYR A 124 7.35 -2.65 -6.31
C TYR A 124 8.16 -3.39 -5.26
N MET A 125 8.86 -2.62 -4.42
CA MET A 125 9.63 -3.10 -3.28
C MET A 125 8.97 -2.63 -2.00
N ILE A 126 9.05 -3.45 -0.95
CA ILE A 126 8.52 -3.16 0.38
C ILE A 126 9.61 -3.54 1.39
#